data_AF-A0A0N8QAY2-F1
#
_entry.id   AF-A0A0N8QAY2-F1
#
_cell.length_a   1.000
_cell.length_b   1.000
_cell.length_c   1.000
_cell.angle_alpha   90.00
_cell.angle_beta   90.00
_cell.angle_gamma   90.00
#
_symmetry.space_group_name_H-M   'P 1'
#
loop_
_entity.id
_entity.type
_entity.pdbx_description
1 polymer ?
#
loop_
_entity_poly.entity_id
_entity_poly.type
_entity_poly.pdbx_seq_one_letter_code
_entity_poly.pdbx_strand_id
1 'polypeptide(L)'
;MKGNPLLKYLVIPFLLLVIFVGIKSLGSAPADEVEKISRYRELTPAQKGLMLSARKESGKYTEGVVLSKSMEVLFRAVPPSLYLALAMTEPEEKKQRYDLMQSMGVDELGAALEVAADLDRKRGIEPLNITFPTPRALENLA
;
A
#
# COMPACT_ATOMS: atom_id res chain seq x y z
N MET A 1 -21.03 -3.40 -29.55
CA MET A 1 -20.75 -2.03 -29.06
C MET A 1 -19.23 -1.87 -28.94
N LYS A 2 -18.59 -1.08 -29.81
CA LYS A 2 -17.14 -0.79 -29.72
C LYS A 2 -16.92 0.13 -28.53
N GLY A 3 -16.23 -0.34 -27.50
CA GLY A 3 -15.99 0.39 -26.26
C GLY A 3 -15.16 1.65 -26.49
N ASN A 4 -15.60 2.78 -25.94
CA ASN A 4 -14.90 4.05 -26.02
C ASN A 4 -13.51 3.92 -25.33
N PRO A 5 -12.40 4.07 -26.06
CA PRO A 5 -11.05 3.86 -25.52
C PRO A 5 -10.70 4.87 -24.41
N LEU A 6 -11.39 6.02 -24.35
CA LEU A 6 -11.21 7.01 -23.29
C LEU A 6 -11.75 6.54 -21.94
N LEU A 7 -12.71 5.61 -21.94
CA LEU A 7 -13.28 5.08 -20.70
C LEU A 7 -12.25 4.26 -19.90
N LYS A 8 -11.25 3.66 -20.56
CA LYS A 8 -10.15 2.94 -19.87
C LYS A 8 -9.31 3.89 -19.02
N TYR A 9 -9.05 5.11 -19.54
CA TYR A 9 -8.27 6.12 -18.83
C TYR A 9 -9.04 6.83 -17.72
N LEU A 10 -10.38 6.75 -17.71
CA LEU A 10 -11.19 7.22 -16.60
C LEU A 10 -11.37 6.12 -15.53
N VAL A 11 -11.55 4.87 -15.96
CA VAL A 11 -11.79 3.73 -15.07
C VAL A 11 -10.53 3.30 -14.32
N ILE A 12 -9.34 3.32 -14.94
CA ILE A 12 -8.09 2.90 -14.29
C ILE A 12 -7.71 3.80 -13.09
N PRO A 13 -7.71 5.14 -13.18
CA PRO A 13 -7.44 6.00 -12.03
C PRO A 13 -8.59 5.97 -11.01
N PHE A 14 -9.85 5.79 -11.44
CA PHE A 14 -10.97 5.62 -10.51
C PHE A 14 -10.86 4.31 -9.72
N LEU A 15 -10.44 3.21 -10.36
CA LEU A 15 -10.19 1.92 -9.71
C LEU A 15 -9.02 2.02 -8.70
N LEU A 16 -7.95 2.73 -9.05
CA LEU A 16 -6.84 3.03 -8.14
C LEU A 16 -7.28 3.89 -6.94
N LEU A 17 -8.19 4.85 -7.15
CA LEU A 17 -8.78 5.67 -6.09
C LEU A 17 -9.66 4.82 -5.15
N VAL A 18 -10.44 3.87 -5.68
CA VAL A 18 -11.23 2.92 -4.84
C VAL A 18 -10.31 1.99 -4.04
N ILE A 19 -9.18 1.55 -4.62
CA ILE A 19 -8.17 0.75 -3.91
C ILE A 19 -7.58 1.55 -2.72
N PHE A 20 -7.34 2.86 -2.89
CA PHE A 20 -6.80 3.71 -1.82
C PHE A 20 -7.80 3.96 -0.68
N VAL A 21 -9.10 4.13 -1.00
CA VAL A 21 -10.15 4.28 0.02
C VAL A 21 -10.39 2.96 0.79
N GLY A 22 -10.24 1.81 0.13
CA GLY A 22 -10.36 0.49 0.76
C GLY A 22 -9.24 0.16 1.77
N ILE A 23 -8.02 0.68 1.56
CA ILE A 23 -6.89 0.41 2.48
C ILE A 23 -7.04 1.19 3.80
N LYS A 24 -7.70 2.35 3.80
CA LYS A 24 -7.91 3.17 5.01
C LYS A 24 -9.02 2.66 5.93
N SER A 25 -9.91 1.77 5.45
CA SER A 25 -11.05 1.26 6.24
C SER A 25 -10.72 0.02 7.10
N LEU A 26 -9.59 -0.64 6.86
CA LEU A 26 -9.10 -1.83 7.61
C LEU A 26 -8.77 -1.58 9.10
N GLY A 27 -9.09 -0.40 9.64
CA GLY A 27 -9.06 -0.11 11.08
C GLY A 27 -10.33 -0.54 11.83
N SER A 28 -11.40 -0.93 11.12
CA SER A 28 -12.62 -1.47 11.73
C SER A 28 -12.71 -2.99 11.55
N ALA A 29 -13.41 -3.69 12.46
CA ALA A 29 -13.49 -5.15 12.45
C ALA A 29 -14.00 -5.65 11.08
N PRO A 30 -13.34 -6.64 10.45
CA PRO A 30 -13.71 -7.14 9.12
C PRO A 30 -15.17 -7.56 8.98
N ALA A 31 -15.80 -7.97 10.09
CA ALA A 31 -17.21 -8.34 10.14
C ALA A 31 -18.16 -7.17 9.86
N ASP A 32 -17.88 -5.98 10.42
CA ASP A 32 -18.73 -4.80 10.29
C ASP A 32 -18.77 -4.28 8.84
N GLU A 33 -17.65 -4.43 8.11
CA GLU A 33 -17.56 -4.06 6.70
C GLU A 33 -18.32 -5.06 5.80
N VAL A 34 -18.20 -6.35 6.09
CA VAL A 34 -18.93 -7.42 5.37
C VAL A 34 -20.44 -7.25 5.52
N GLU A 35 -20.92 -6.85 6.70
CA GLU A 35 -22.33 -6.54 6.93
C GLU A 35 -22.81 -5.32 6.14
N LYS A 36 -22.01 -4.25 6.07
CA LYS A 36 -22.34 -3.07 5.25
C LYS A 36 -22.42 -3.43 3.76
N ILE A 37 -21.49 -4.24 3.26
CA ILE A 37 -21.48 -4.68 1.85
C ILE A 37 -22.67 -5.60 1.55
N SER A 38 -23.08 -6.43 2.51
CA SER A 38 -24.26 -7.31 2.40
C SER A 38 -25.56 -6.54 2.18
N ARG A 39 -25.63 -5.23 2.50
CA ARG A 39 -26.79 -4.37 2.21
C ARG A 39 -26.94 -4.03 0.73
N TYR A 40 -25.85 -4.05 -0.03
CA TYR A 40 -25.83 -3.65 -1.44
C TYR A 40 -25.73 -4.83 -2.41
N ARG A 41 -25.26 -5.97 -1.91
CA ARG A 41 -25.10 -7.19 -2.69
C ARG A 41 -25.33 -8.39 -1.80
N GLU A 42 -26.18 -9.31 -2.22
CA GLU A 42 -26.30 -10.60 -1.55
C GLU A 42 -24.98 -11.37 -1.69
N LEU A 43 -24.41 -11.75 -0.55
CA LEU A 43 -23.17 -12.51 -0.47
C LEU A 43 -23.46 -13.93 0.01
N THR A 44 -22.92 -14.92 -0.70
CA THR A 44 -22.98 -16.31 -0.26
C THR A 44 -22.15 -16.49 1.01
N PRO A 45 -22.42 -17.53 1.83
CA PRO A 45 -21.59 -17.83 3.00
C PRO A 45 -20.10 -17.99 2.66
N ALA A 46 -19.80 -18.56 1.49
CA ALA A 46 -18.43 -18.71 0.99
C ALA A 46 -17.76 -17.36 0.67
N GLN A 47 -18.48 -16.45 0.01
CA GLN A 47 -17.98 -15.10 -0.29
C GLN A 47 -17.71 -14.29 0.99
N LYS A 48 -18.60 -14.38 1.99
CA LYS A 48 -18.38 -13.76 3.30
C LYS A 48 -17.15 -14.35 3.99
N GLY A 49 -16.99 -15.67 3.96
CA GLY A 49 -15.80 -16.35 4.46
C GLY A 49 -14.51 -15.87 3.78
N LEU A 50 -14.54 -15.70 2.46
CA LEU A 50 -13.41 -15.19 1.69
C LEU A 50 -13.06 -13.73 2.07
N MET A 51 -14.05 -12.87 2.27
CA MET A 51 -13.80 -11.49 2.71
C MET A 51 -13.19 -11.43 4.11
N LEU A 52 -13.66 -12.28 5.03
CA LEU A 52 -13.14 -12.37 6.39
C LEU A 52 -11.76 -13.02 6.49
N SER A 53 -11.34 -13.75 5.45
CA SER A 53 -10.02 -14.39 5.41
C SER A 53 -8.90 -13.42 5.04
N ALA A 54 -9.21 -12.28 4.41
CA ALA A 54 -8.21 -11.28 4.06
C ALA A 54 -7.47 -10.78 5.30
N ARG A 55 -6.13 -10.76 5.21
CA ARG A 55 -5.22 -10.29 6.25
C ARG A 55 -4.41 -9.09 5.81
N LYS A 56 -4.07 -8.25 6.79
CA LYS A 56 -3.08 -7.18 6.66
C LYS A 56 -1.99 -7.45 7.68
N GLU A 57 -0.74 -7.42 7.24
CA GLU A 57 0.42 -7.45 8.11
C GLU A 57 1.21 -6.15 7.90
N SER A 58 1.22 -5.30 8.92
CA SER A 58 1.83 -3.97 8.82
C SER A 58 3.31 -4.07 8.45
N GLY A 59 3.75 -3.24 7.53
CA GLY A 59 5.12 -3.28 7.02
C GLY A 59 5.45 -4.51 6.18
N LYS A 60 4.49 -5.37 5.80
CA LYS A 60 4.71 -6.53 4.92
C LYS A 60 3.78 -6.56 3.72
N TYR A 61 2.50 -6.83 3.94
CA TYR A 61 1.54 -7.00 2.86
C TYR A 61 0.12 -6.65 3.29
N THR A 62 -0.71 -6.38 2.29
CA THR A 62 -2.15 -6.22 2.46
C THR A 62 -2.84 -7.17 1.49
N GLU A 63 -3.77 -7.96 2.00
CA GLU A 63 -4.64 -8.78 1.16
C GLU A 63 -5.95 -8.05 0.86
N GLY A 64 -6.50 -8.36 -0.32
CA GLY A 64 -7.79 -7.87 -0.75
C GLY A 64 -8.56 -8.98 -1.46
N VAL A 65 -9.87 -8.79 -1.55
CA VAL A 65 -10.76 -9.73 -2.24
C VAL A 65 -11.42 -9.01 -3.41
N VAL A 66 -11.42 -9.67 -4.57
CA VAL A 66 -12.16 -9.24 -5.75
C VAL A 66 -13.36 -10.16 -5.92
N LEU A 67 -14.57 -9.60 -5.82
CA LEU A 67 -15.83 -10.30 -6.07
C LEU A 67 -16.53 -9.75 -7.31
N SER A 68 -16.55 -10.51 -8.40
CA SER A 68 -17.24 -10.18 -9.64
C SER A 68 -18.29 -11.23 -9.99
N LYS A 69 -18.89 -11.19 -11.19
CA LYS A 69 -19.80 -12.24 -11.67
C LYS A 69 -19.07 -13.50 -12.13
N SER A 70 -17.81 -13.35 -12.55
CA SER A 70 -17.03 -14.41 -13.21
C SER A 70 -15.79 -14.82 -12.42
N MET A 71 -15.48 -14.13 -11.32
CA MET A 71 -14.24 -14.32 -10.56
C MET A 71 -14.42 -13.91 -9.10
N GLU A 72 -13.95 -14.77 -8.21
CA GLU A 72 -13.85 -14.57 -6.76
C GLU A 72 -12.42 -14.92 -6.34
N VAL A 73 -11.61 -13.91 -6.04
CA VAL A 73 -10.16 -14.10 -5.83
C VAL A 73 -9.69 -13.32 -4.61
N LEU A 74 -8.89 -13.98 -3.77
CA LEU A 74 -8.03 -13.33 -2.78
C LEU A 74 -6.70 -12.99 -3.46
N PHE A 75 -6.29 -11.73 -3.39
CA PHE A 75 -4.98 -11.30 -3.86
C PHE A 75 -4.18 -10.69 -2.71
N ARG A 76 -2.86 -10.70 -2.86
CA ARG A 76 -1.93 -10.10 -1.90
C ARG A 76 -1.09 -9.04 -2.59
N ALA A 77 -1.17 -7.81 -2.10
CA ALA A 77 -0.28 -6.73 -2.50
C ALA A 77 0.95 -6.70 -1.58
N VAL A 78 2.13 -6.91 -2.15
CA VAL A 78 3.42 -6.87 -1.45
C VAL A 78 4.26 -5.73 -2.03
N PRO A 79 4.11 -4.50 -1.51
CA PRO A 79 4.87 -3.35 -2.00
C PRO A 79 6.34 -3.42 -1.57
N PRO A 80 7.27 -2.87 -2.39
CA PRO A 80 8.65 -2.67 -1.99
C PRO A 80 8.75 -1.83 -0.71
N SER A 81 9.78 -2.07 0.10
CA SER A 81 9.93 -1.44 1.43
C SER A 81 10.07 0.08 1.35
N LEU A 82 10.75 0.60 0.32
CA LEU A 82 10.84 2.04 0.08
C LEU A 82 9.47 2.69 -0.13
N TYR A 83 8.60 2.04 -0.90
CA TYR A 83 7.25 2.57 -1.15
C TYR A 83 6.43 2.65 0.14
N LEU A 84 6.58 1.67 1.03
CA LEU A 84 5.95 1.72 2.34
C LEU A 84 6.53 2.84 3.20
N ALA A 85 7.85 2.92 3.33
CA ALA A 85 8.50 3.91 4.17
C ALA A 85 8.12 5.36 3.79
N LEU A 86 7.94 5.63 2.50
CA LEU A 86 7.49 6.92 1.99
C LEU A 86 5.98 7.17 2.21
N ALA A 87 5.16 6.12 2.15
CA ALA A 87 3.71 6.21 2.36
C ALA A 87 3.29 6.21 3.85
N MET A 88 4.21 5.91 4.77
CA MET A 88 3.98 5.93 6.21
C MET A 88 3.62 7.35 6.69
N THR A 89 2.41 7.51 7.23
CA THR A 89 1.81 8.80 7.61
C THR A 89 1.17 8.81 9.00
N GLU A 90 1.16 7.67 9.70
CA GLU A 90 0.61 7.57 11.03
C GLU A 90 1.49 8.31 12.07
N PRO A 91 0.92 8.82 13.17
CA PRO A 91 1.67 9.61 14.14
C PRO A 91 2.91 8.90 14.71
N GLU A 92 2.81 7.62 15.03
CA GLU A 92 3.91 6.79 15.52
C GLU A 92 5.01 6.58 14.48
N GLU A 93 4.62 6.43 13.20
CA GLU A 93 5.55 6.27 12.08
C GLU A 93 6.33 7.57 11.84
N LYS A 94 5.64 8.71 11.90
CA LYS A 94 6.26 10.04 11.83
C LYS A 94 7.24 10.27 12.97
N LYS A 95 6.86 9.86 14.18
CA LYS A 95 7.76 9.94 15.35
C LYS A 95 9.01 9.08 15.13
N GLN A 96 8.87 7.83 14.68
CA GLN A 96 10.01 6.96 14.37
C GLN A 96 10.95 7.61 13.35
N ARG A 97 10.40 8.19 12.28
CA ARG A 97 11.20 8.87 11.25
C ARG A 97 11.94 10.07 11.84
N TYR A 98 11.28 10.87 12.68
CA TYR A 98 11.90 12.00 13.37
C TYR A 98 13.03 11.56 14.30
N ASP A 99 12.83 10.51 15.08
CA ASP A 99 13.85 9.96 15.99
C ASP A 99 15.10 9.47 15.20
N LEU A 100 14.90 8.90 14.01
CA LEU A 100 16.00 8.51 13.09
C LEU A 100 16.75 9.73 12.56
N MET A 101 16.04 10.79 12.15
CA MET A 101 16.68 12.04 11.72
C MET A 101 17.57 12.61 12.82
N GLN A 102 17.10 12.64 14.07
CA GLN A 102 17.87 13.18 15.20
C GLN A 102 19.08 12.30 15.56
N SER A 103 18.91 10.98 15.56
CA SER A 103 19.98 10.05 15.96
C SER A 103 21.09 9.90 14.92
N MET A 104 20.76 9.97 13.63
CA MET A 104 21.71 9.76 12.53
C MET A 104 22.17 11.07 11.88
N GLY A 105 21.51 12.20 12.17
CA GLY A 105 21.81 13.50 11.55
C GLY A 105 21.47 13.54 10.05
N VAL A 106 20.47 12.76 9.63
CA VAL A 106 20.00 12.68 8.23
C VAL A 106 18.74 13.51 8.01
N ASP A 107 18.47 13.85 6.75
CA ASP A 107 17.23 14.51 6.35
C ASP A 107 16.04 13.52 6.34
N GLU A 108 14.85 14.03 6.02
CA GLU A 108 13.64 13.20 6.03
C GLU A 108 13.71 12.03 5.03
N LEU A 109 14.31 12.27 3.86
CA LEU A 109 14.52 11.25 2.84
C LEU A 109 15.50 10.17 3.33
N GLY A 110 16.63 10.56 3.91
CA GLY A 110 17.61 9.66 4.51
C GLY A 110 16.98 8.80 5.62
N ALA A 111 16.17 9.40 6.49
CA ALA A 111 15.44 8.64 7.50
C ALA A 111 14.42 7.66 6.89
N ALA A 112 13.70 8.05 5.83
CA ALA A 112 12.80 7.13 5.13
C ALA A 112 13.55 5.96 4.45
N LEU A 113 14.75 6.20 3.91
CA LEU A 113 15.61 5.15 3.37
C LEU A 113 16.07 4.16 4.44
N GLU A 114 16.40 4.65 5.64
CA GLU A 114 16.75 3.77 6.76
C GLU A 114 15.55 2.94 7.23
N VAL A 115 14.35 3.54 7.30
CA VAL A 115 13.11 2.78 7.59
C VAL A 115 12.88 1.71 6.53
N ALA A 116 13.09 2.02 5.25
CA ALA A 116 12.98 1.04 4.17
C ALA A 116 13.99 -0.10 4.32
N ALA A 117 15.24 0.22 4.64
CA ALA A 117 16.29 -0.77 4.89
C ALA A 117 15.96 -1.68 6.08
N ASP A 118 15.40 -1.12 7.16
CA ASP A 118 14.94 -1.88 8.31
C ASP A 118 13.79 -2.84 7.96
N LEU A 119 12.82 -2.37 7.17
CA LEU A 119 11.75 -3.22 6.64
C LEU A 119 12.31 -4.36 5.77
N ASP A 120 13.27 -4.10 4.89
CA ASP A 120 13.92 -5.14 4.09
C ASP A 120 14.63 -6.18 4.98
N ARG A 121 15.42 -5.74 5.96
CA ARG A 121 16.08 -6.64 6.93
C ARG A 121 15.07 -7.52 7.66
N LYS A 122 13.95 -6.95 8.14
CA LYS A 122 12.86 -7.69 8.79
C LYS A 122 12.17 -8.70 7.87
N ARG A 123 12.22 -8.48 6.56
CA ARG A 123 11.68 -9.36 5.52
C ARG A 123 12.72 -10.37 5.00
N GLY A 124 13.96 -10.33 5.49
CA GLY A 124 15.06 -11.16 4.99
C GLY A 124 15.56 -10.75 3.60
N ILE A 125 15.36 -9.49 3.22
CA ILE A 125 15.80 -8.90 1.96
C ILE A 125 17.04 -8.04 2.23
N GLU A 126 18.03 -8.11 1.34
CA GLU A 126 19.19 -7.22 1.40
C GLU A 126 18.80 -5.80 1.00
N PRO A 127 19.03 -4.77 1.84
CA PRO A 127 18.66 -3.39 1.51
C PRO A 127 19.40 -2.86 0.27
N LEU A 128 18.66 -2.19 -0.61
CA LEU A 128 19.24 -1.56 -1.78
C LEU A 128 19.96 -0.26 -1.39
N ASN A 129 21.21 -0.11 -1.81
CA ASN A 129 21.94 1.14 -1.63
C ASN A 129 21.59 2.14 -2.74
N ILE A 130 20.80 3.16 -2.42
CA ILE A 130 20.34 4.18 -3.38
C ILE A 130 21.29 5.38 -3.31
N THR A 131 22.00 5.64 -4.40
CA THR A 131 22.86 6.83 -4.53
C THR A 131 22.14 7.88 -5.39
N PHE A 132 21.89 9.05 -4.81
CA PHE A 132 21.34 10.18 -5.56
C PHE A 132 22.46 10.99 -6.21
N PRO A 133 22.26 11.51 -7.43
CA PRO A 133 23.21 12.42 -8.04
C PRO A 133 23.36 13.68 -7.18
N THR A 134 24.59 14.19 -7.07
CA THR A 134 24.84 15.45 -6.38
C THR A 134 24.34 16.62 -7.22
N PRO A 135 23.99 17.78 -6.61
CA PRO A 135 23.52 18.95 -7.35
C PRO A 135 24.46 19.36 -8.49
N ARG A 136 25.78 19.29 -8.26
CA ARG A 136 26.81 19.57 -9.26
C ARG A 136 26.82 18.58 -10.43
N ALA A 137 26.39 17.34 -10.23
CA ALA A 137 26.24 16.36 -11.30
C ALA A 137 25.01 16.64 -12.18
N LEU A 138 23.97 17.26 -11.62
CA LEU A 138 22.77 17.67 -12.35
C LEU A 138 23.02 18.89 -13.24
N GLU A 139 23.87 19.82 -12.80
CA GLU A 139 24.28 20.98 -13.60
C GLU A 139 24.99 20.60 -14.91
N ASN A 140 25.73 19.48 -14.92
CA ASN A 140 26.45 18.99 -16.10
C ASN A 140 25.56 18.21 -17.10
N LEU A 141 24.28 18.01 -16.77
CA LEU A 141 23.31 17.30 -17.62
C LEU A 141 22.33 18.27 -18.32
N ALA A 142 22.42 19.57 -18.03
CA ALA A 142 21.63 20.64 -18.64
C ALA A 142 22.45 21.36 -19.72
#